data_AF-A0A3M1Y6I4-F1
#
_entry.id   AF-A0A3M1Y6I4-F1
#
_cell.length_a   1.000
_cell.length_b   1.000
_cell.length_c   1.000
_cell.angle_alpha   90.00
_cell.angle_beta   90.00
_cell.angle_gamma   90.00
#
_symmetry.space_group_name_H-M   'P 1'
#
loop_
_entity.id
_entity.type
_entity.pdbx_description
1 polymer ?
#
loop_
_entity_poly.entity_id
_entity_poly.type
_entity_poly.pdbx_seq_one_letter_code
_entity_poly.pdbx_strand_id
1 'polypeptide(L)' 'MTLTCEDLVRYLSDYIDGDLDPQLTEAAKQHLATCQNCRIVLDSTQRTILFYKDDTTTISATRKTALFDELADLFQKKM' A
#
# COMPACT_ATOMS: atom_id res chain seq x y z
N MET A 1 -11.83 -16.75 14.83
CA MET A 1 -11.66 -15.58 15.72
C MET A 1 -12.52 -14.47 15.15
N THR A 2 -13.39 -13.84 15.94
CA THR A 2 -14.26 -12.75 15.45
C THR A 2 -13.53 -11.43 15.64
N LEU A 3 -13.12 -10.82 14.53
CA LEU A 3 -12.40 -9.55 14.51
C LEU A 3 -13.40 -8.40 14.65
N THR A 4 -13.15 -7.44 15.55
CA THR A 4 -14.04 -6.29 15.78
C THR A 4 -13.74 -5.14 14.83
N CYS A 5 -14.62 -4.12 14.76
CA CYS A 5 -14.34 -2.92 13.96
C CYS A 5 -13.07 -2.20 14.45
N GLU A 6 -12.86 -2.13 15.77
CA GLU A 6 -11.69 -1.49 16.38
C GLU A 6 -10.40 -2.24 16.04
N ASP A 7 -10.44 -3.57 16.10
CA ASP A 7 -9.31 -4.40 15.66
C ASP A 7 -9.00 -4.17 14.18
N LEU A 8 -10.03 -4.12 13.32
CA LEU A 8 -9.82 -3.92 11.89
C LEU A 8 -9.17 -2.58 11.61
N VAL A 9 -9.64 -1.51 12.25
CA VAL A 9 -9.06 -0.17 12.09
C VAL A 9 -7.62 -0.15 12.60
N ARG A 10 -7.32 -0.85 13.70
CA ARG A 10 -5.96 -0.97 14.24
C ARG A 10 -4.99 -1.65 13.27
N TYR A 11 -5.44 -2.69 12.57
CA TYR A 11 -4.62 -3.46 11.62
C TYR A 11 -4.78 -3.01 10.16
N LEU A 12 -5.51 -1.92 9.91
CA LEU A 12 -5.92 -1.52 8.57
C LEU A 12 -4.72 -1.21 7.65
N SER A 13 -3.70 -0.56 8.18
CA SER A 13 -2.48 -0.24 7.42
C SER A 13 -1.76 -1.52 6.98
N ASP A 14 -1.44 -2.41 7.92
CA ASP A 14 -0.78 -3.70 7.64
C ASP A 14 -1.63 -4.55 6.67
N TYR A 15 -2.95 -4.49 6.78
CA TYR A 15 -3.86 -5.16 5.83
C TYR A 15 -3.79 -4.57 4.42
N ILE A 16 -3.70 -3.24 4.29
CA ILE A 16 -3.57 -2.55 2.99
C ILE A 16 -2.20 -2.85 2.37
N ASP A 17 -1.15 -2.86 3.18
CA ASP A 17 0.23 -3.08 2.73
C ASP A 17 0.53 -4.56 2.46
N GLY A 18 -0.32 -5.47 2.95
CA GLY A 18 -0.19 -6.93 2.75
C GLY A 18 0.75 -7.61 3.74
N ASP A 19 1.14 -6.90 4.80
CA ASP A 19 2.10 -7.35 5.83
C ASP A 19 1.40 -7.95 7.08
N LEU A 20 0.06 -8.00 7.08
CA LEU A 20 -0.71 -8.58 8.17
C LEU A 20 -0.60 -10.12 8.19
N ASP A 21 -0.46 -10.68 9.39
CA ASP A 21 -0.41 -12.14 9.60
C ASP A 21 -1.54 -12.88 8.85
N PRO A 22 -1.28 -14.05 8.22
CA PRO A 22 -2.29 -14.74 7.41
C PRO A 22 -3.59 -15.07 8.14
N GLN A 23 -3.52 -15.42 9.43
CA GLN A 23 -4.71 -15.74 10.23
C GLN A 23 -5.55 -14.49 10.49
N LEU A 24 -4.88 -13.36 10.78
CA LEU A 24 -5.55 -12.06 10.94
C LEU A 24 -6.09 -11.52 9.62
N THR A 25 -5.39 -11.74 8.51
CA THR A 25 -5.84 -11.38 7.16
C THR A 25 -7.17 -12.06 6.82
N GLU A 26 -7.31 -13.36 7.10
CA GLU A 26 -8.58 -14.07 6.88
C GLU A 26 -9.70 -13.55 7.79
N ALA A 27 -9.40 -13.24 9.05
CA ALA A 27 -10.38 -12.66 9.96
C ALA A 27 -10.83 -11.24 9.51
N ALA A 28 -9.90 -10.43 8.99
CA ALA A 28 -10.18 -9.12 8.43
C ALA A 28 -11.06 -9.22 7.18
N LYS A 29 -10.78 -10.17 6.27
CA LYS A 29 -11.63 -10.45 5.10
C LYS A 29 -13.05 -10.83 5.50
N GLN A 30 -13.21 -11.71 6.50
CA GLN A 30 -14.51 -12.12 7.02
C GLN A 30 -15.28 -10.93 7.61
N HIS A 31 -14.60 -10.05 8.36
CA HIS A 31 -15.21 -8.84 8.89
C HIS A 31 -15.64 -7.89 7.77
N LEU A 32 -14.78 -7.62 6.79
CA LEU A 32 -15.07 -6.75 5.66
C LEU A 32 -16.23 -7.29 4.80
N ALA A 33 -16.40 -8.61 4.70
CA ALA A 33 -17.52 -9.20 3.97
C ALA A 33 -18.88 -8.87 4.60
N THR A 34 -18.94 -8.63 5.91
CA THR A 34 -20.19 -8.47 6.67
C THR A 34 -20.42 -7.05 7.18
N CYS A 35 -19.36 -6.27 7.43
CA CYS A 35 -19.44 -4.92 7.96
C CYS A 35 -19.37 -3.86 6.85
N GLN A 36 -20.44 -3.09 6.66
CA GLN A 36 -20.45 -1.98 5.67
C GLN A 36 -19.56 -0.82 6.09
N ASN A 37 -19.57 -0.45 7.37
CA ASN A 37 -18.80 0.69 7.87
C ASN A 37 -17.30 0.51 7.62
N CYS A 38 -16.77 -0.66 7.93
CA CYS A 38 -15.36 -0.95 7.71
C CYS A 38 -14.98 -1.04 6.23
N ARG A 39 -15.90 -1.46 5.34
CA ARG A 39 -15.68 -1.37 3.88
C ARG A 39 -15.55 0.08 3.42
N ILE A 40 -16.39 0.98 3.94
CA ILE A 40 -16.30 2.42 3.64
C ILE A 40 -14.97 2.98 4.14
N VAL A 41 -14.55 2.60 5.36
CA VAL A 41 -13.25 3.01 5.91
C VAL A 41 -12.12 2.54 4.99
N LEU A 42 -12.08 1.25 4.63
CA LEU A 42 -11.06 0.71 3.73
C LEU A 42 -11.01 1.45 2.38
N ASP A 43 -12.16 1.61 1.71
CA ASP A 43 -12.22 2.30 0.41
C ASP A 43 -11.77 3.77 0.52
N SER A 44 -12.23 4.49 1.54
CA SER A 44 -11.84 5.89 1.74
C SER A 44 -10.34 6.05 2.04
N THR A 45 -9.76 5.14 2.83
CA THR A 45 -8.33 5.12 3.11
C THR A 45 -7.52 4.82 1.84
N GLN A 46 -7.90 3.80 1.06
CA GLN A 46 -7.22 3.47 -0.20
C GLN A 46 -7.31 4.60 -1.23
N ARG A 47 -8.47 5.27 -1.34
CA ARG A 47 -8.63 6.45 -2.20
C ARG A 47 -7.72 7.59 -1.75
N THR A 48 -7.65 7.85 -0.45
CA THR A 48 -6.76 8.89 0.09
C THR A 48 -5.31 8.60 -0.26
N ILE A 49 -4.85 7.35 -0.08
CA ILE A 49 -3.50 6.92 -0.50
C ILE A 49 -3.28 7.14 -2.00
N LEU A 50 -4.27 6.80 -2.83
CA LEU A 50 -4.19 7.00 -4.28
C LEU A 50 -4.08 8.49 -4.64
N PHE A 51 -4.89 9.35 -4.04
CA PHE A 51 -4.83 10.80 -4.27
C PHE A 51 -3.44 11.37 -3.96
N TYR A 52 -2.84 10.97 -2.83
CA TYR A 52 -1.47 11.40 -2.49
C TYR A 52 -0.40 10.83 -3.43
N LYS A 53 -0.61 9.63 -3.98
CA LYS A 53 0.31 9.03 -4.97
C LYS A 53 0.19 9.71 -6.34
N ASP A 54 -1.00 10.12 -6.75
CA ASP A 54 -1.23 10.76 -8.05
C ASP A 54 -0.65 12.18 -8.12
N ASP A 55 -0.53 12.84 -6.96
CA ASP A 55 0.16 14.13 -6.82
C ASP A 55 1.70 14.00 -6.90
N THR A 56 2.23 12.81 -7.19
CA THR A 56 3.66 12.64 -7.43
C THR A 56 4.03 13.15 -8.82
N THR A 57 4.89 14.16 -8.85
CA THR A 57 5.49 14.67 -10.09
C THR A 57 6.30 13.54 -10.73
N THR A 58 5.79 13.01 -11.84
CA THR A 58 6.51 12.02 -12.63
C THR A 58 7.80 12.66 -13.14
N ILE A 59 8.97 12.10 -12.75
CA ILE A 59 10.25 12.58 -13.28
C ILE A 59 10.23 12.48 -14.81
N SER A 60 10.71 13.53 -15.48
CA SER A 60 10.68 13.61 -16.94
C SER A 60 11.44 12.43 -17.57
N ALA A 61 11.04 12.02 -18.77
CA ALA A 61 11.69 10.91 -19.47
C ALA A 61 13.22 11.12 -19.58
N THR A 62 13.67 12.35 -19.85
CA THR A 62 15.09 12.71 -19.87
C THR A 62 15.79 12.47 -18.53
N ARG A 63 15.16 12.85 -17.41
CA ARG A 63 15.72 12.62 -16.07
C ARG A 63 15.73 11.14 -15.70
N LYS A 64 14.72 10.37 -16.12
CA LYS A 64 14.69 8.91 -15.96
C LYS A 64 15.87 8.25 -16.67
N THR A 65 16.06 8.57 -17.95
CA THR A 65 17.16 8.00 -18.75
C THR A 65 18.52 8.34 -18.16
N ALA A 66 18.76 9.62 -17.83
CA ALA A 66 20.02 10.03 -17.22
C ALA A 66 20.30 9.30 -15.89
N LEU A 67 19.27 9.14 -15.04
CA LEU A 67 19.40 8.38 -13.79
C LEU A 67 19.75 6.91 -14.05
N PHE A 68 19.10 6.26 -15.02
CA PHE A 68 19.39 4.85 -15.34
C PHE A 68 20.80 4.66 -15.89
N ASP A 69 21.26 5.54 -16.77
CA ASP A 69 22.62 5.49 -17.32
C ASP A 69 23.67 5.69 -16.23
N GLU A 70 23.44 6.65 -15.31
CA GLU A 70 24.33 6.93 -14.19
C GLU A 70 24.38 5.76 -13.20
N LEU A 71 23.24 5.17 -12.84
CA LEU A 71 23.19 3.98 -12.00
C LEU A 71 23.93 2.81 -12.66
N ALA A 72 23.77 2.60 -13.96
CA ALA A 72 24.44 1.51 -14.70
C ALA A 72 25.97 1.65 -14.67
N ASP A 73 26.50 2.86 -14.91
CA ASP A 73 27.95 3.13 -14.83
C ASP A 73 28.49 2.91 -13.41
N LEU A 74 27.75 3.34 -12.38
CA LEU A 74 28.12 3.11 -10.98
C LEU A 74 28.15 1.62 -10.62
N PHE A 75 27.20 0.82 -11.11
CA PHE A 75 27.20 -0.62 -10.88
C PHE A 75 28.36 -1.32 -11.59
N GLN A 76 28.74 -0.86 -12.79
CA GLN A 76 29.88 -1.41 -13.54
C GLN A 76 31.23 -1.07 -12.90
N LYS A 77 31.39 0.13 -12.34
CA LYS A 77 32.62 0.57 -11.66
C LYS A 77 32.85 -0.07 -10.29
N LYS A 78 31.82 -0.67 -9.70
CA LYS A 78 31.85 -1.27 -8.35
C LYS A 78 32.01 -2.80 -8.38
N MET A 79 32.08 -3.40 -9.57
CA MET A 79 32.53 -4.78 -9.84
C MET A 79 33.96 -4.79 -10.36
#